data_AF-A0A853KJ28-F1
#
_entry.id   AF-A0A853KJ28-F1
#
_cell.length_a   1.000
_cell.length_b   1.000
_cell.length_c   1.000
_cell.angle_alpha   90.00
_cell.angle_beta   90.00
_cell.angle_gamma   90.00
#
_symmetry.space_group_name_H-M   'P 1'
#
loop_
_entity.id
_entity.type
_entity.pdbx_description
1 polymer ?
#
loop_
_entity_poly.entity_id
_entity_poly.type
_entity_poly.pdbx_seq_one_letter_code
_entity_poly.pdbx_strand_id
1 'polypeptide(L)'
;MQMFYENDANLHILAEKTVAVVGYGSQGHAQAQNLRDSGVRVIIAQRNGKSADKAREDGFTVVSVAEAAQTADILQILLPDESQARVYKEEIEPYLRSGQTLMFSHGFNIHFQQIKPPTFVDVVLAAPKGPGHLVRRVYEGGAGVPALIAVAQDASGHARETALAYAKGIGATRAGVLETTFKEETETDLFGEQAVLCGGVSALVKAGFETLVDAGYQPEIAFFECCHELKLIVDLIYEGGLERMHDSISDTAEYGDYTAGPKIVTDETRRAMKAILKDIQTGVFARNWILENQAGRPSFSAMRRIDAEHPLEQVGKELRGMMSFIAK
;
A
#
# COMPACT_ATOMS: atom_id res chain seq x y z
N MET A 1 16.50 13.69 -10.68
CA MET A 1 15.45 12.68 -10.45
C MET A 1 15.50 11.72 -11.63
N GLN A 2 15.85 10.45 -11.40
CA GLN A 2 15.90 9.44 -12.45
C GLN A 2 14.75 8.45 -12.23
N MET A 3 13.91 8.29 -13.25
CA MET A 3 12.86 7.27 -13.29
C MET A 3 13.41 6.06 -14.04
N PHE A 4 13.13 4.86 -13.54
CA PHE A 4 13.52 3.59 -14.14
C PHE A 4 12.30 2.92 -14.77
N TYR A 5 12.45 2.48 -16.01
CA TYR A 5 11.44 1.78 -16.80
C TYR A 5 11.91 0.38 -17.19
N GLU A 6 11.15 -0.30 -18.05
CA GLU A 6 11.41 -1.70 -18.39
C GLU A 6 12.82 -1.96 -18.93
N ASN A 7 13.40 -1.03 -19.68
CA ASN A 7 14.74 -1.16 -20.26
C ASN A 7 15.87 -0.91 -19.24
N ASP A 8 15.55 -0.33 -18.08
CA ASP A 8 16.54 0.00 -17.05
C ASP A 8 16.68 -1.10 -15.99
N ALA A 9 15.84 -2.15 -16.05
CA ALA A 9 15.84 -3.25 -15.08
C ALA A 9 16.02 -4.62 -15.76
N ASN A 10 16.85 -5.47 -15.15
CA ASN A 10 17.17 -6.80 -15.67
C ASN A 10 16.53 -7.91 -14.82
N LEU A 11 15.49 -8.54 -15.34
CA LEU A 11 14.77 -9.61 -14.65
C LEU A 11 15.62 -10.89 -14.49
N HIS A 12 16.63 -11.11 -15.33
CA HIS A 12 17.48 -12.30 -15.26
C HIS A 12 18.24 -12.43 -13.93
N ILE A 13 18.37 -11.34 -13.17
CA ILE A 13 18.91 -11.34 -11.81
C ILE A 13 18.12 -12.27 -10.87
N LEU A 14 16.84 -12.52 -11.18
CA LEU A 14 15.95 -13.38 -10.41
C LEU A 14 15.82 -14.80 -10.98
N ALA A 15 16.40 -15.11 -12.15
CA ALA A 15 16.12 -16.35 -12.87
C ALA A 15 16.50 -17.63 -12.09
N GLU A 16 17.59 -17.58 -11.32
CA GLU A 16 18.08 -18.70 -10.52
C GLU A 16 17.71 -18.57 -9.03
N LYS A 17 17.08 -17.45 -8.65
CA LYS A 17 16.70 -17.17 -7.26
C LYS A 17 15.32 -17.71 -6.94
N THR A 18 15.16 -18.23 -5.74
CA THR A 18 13.86 -18.53 -5.15
C THR A 18 13.38 -17.34 -4.32
N VAL A 19 12.23 -16.79 -4.67
CA VAL A 19 11.57 -15.72 -3.92
C VAL A 19 10.51 -16.32 -3.00
N ALA A 20 10.69 -16.16 -1.69
CA ALA A 20 9.65 -16.45 -0.72
C ALA A 20 8.82 -15.20 -0.44
N VAL A 21 7.53 -15.25 -0.75
CA VAL A 21 6.58 -14.22 -0.33
C VAL A 21 5.99 -14.63 1.02
N VAL A 22 6.34 -13.86 2.06
CA VAL A 22 5.92 -14.09 3.45
C VAL A 22 4.63 -13.34 3.73
N GLY A 23 3.52 -14.07 3.76
CA GLY A 23 2.16 -13.53 3.86
C GLY A 23 1.45 -13.43 2.51
N TYR A 24 0.19 -13.89 2.47
CA TYR A 24 -0.63 -13.94 1.25
C TYR A 24 -1.90 -13.09 1.38
N GLY A 25 -1.72 -11.81 1.73
CA GLY A 25 -2.78 -10.80 1.84
C GLY A 25 -2.91 -9.95 0.56
N SER A 26 -3.31 -8.68 0.74
CA SER A 26 -3.51 -7.73 -0.37
C SER A 26 -2.25 -7.58 -1.23
N GLN A 27 -1.10 -7.22 -0.67
CA GLN A 27 0.15 -7.15 -1.44
C GLN A 27 0.71 -8.54 -1.79
N GLY A 28 0.62 -9.49 -0.86
CA GLY A 28 1.17 -10.85 -1.01
C GLY A 28 0.65 -11.60 -2.23
N HIS A 29 -0.69 -11.64 -2.41
CA HIS A 29 -1.27 -12.34 -3.57
C HIS A 29 -0.89 -11.68 -4.90
N ALA A 30 -0.81 -10.35 -4.93
CA ALA A 30 -0.54 -9.60 -6.14
C ALA A 30 0.91 -9.76 -6.58
N GLN A 31 1.86 -9.51 -5.68
CA GLN A 31 3.28 -9.60 -6.00
C GLN A 31 3.68 -11.04 -6.34
N ALA A 32 3.19 -12.04 -5.59
CA ALA A 32 3.49 -13.43 -5.88
C ALA A 32 3.02 -13.88 -7.27
N GLN A 33 1.79 -13.53 -7.65
CA GLN A 33 1.24 -13.88 -8.96
C GLN A 33 1.92 -13.12 -10.09
N ASN A 34 2.19 -11.83 -9.92
CA ASN A 34 2.89 -11.04 -10.93
C ASN A 34 4.32 -11.56 -11.17
N LEU A 35 5.04 -11.92 -10.10
CA LEU A 35 6.38 -12.50 -10.18
C LEU A 35 6.37 -13.85 -10.89
N ARG A 36 5.43 -14.74 -10.53
CA ARG A 36 5.27 -16.03 -11.20
C ARG A 36 4.97 -15.85 -12.69
N ASP A 37 4.04 -14.95 -13.02
CA ASP A 37 3.66 -14.66 -14.40
C ASP A 37 4.81 -13.97 -15.18
N SER A 38 5.75 -13.35 -14.47
CA SER A 38 7.04 -12.87 -15.02
C SER A 38 8.12 -13.95 -15.14
N GLY A 39 7.84 -15.21 -14.75
CA GLY A 39 8.78 -16.33 -14.84
C GLY A 39 9.72 -16.48 -13.64
N VAL A 40 9.45 -15.79 -12.52
CA VAL A 40 10.24 -15.92 -11.28
C VAL A 40 9.76 -17.13 -10.48
N ARG A 41 10.68 -17.87 -9.86
CA ARG A 41 10.35 -18.97 -8.96
C ARG A 41 9.87 -18.42 -7.62
N VAL A 42 8.58 -18.59 -7.33
CA VAL A 42 7.93 -18.08 -6.12
C VAL A 42 7.41 -19.21 -5.25
N ILE A 43 7.68 -19.13 -3.96
CA ILE A 43 7.03 -19.94 -2.91
C ILE A 43 6.32 -19.02 -1.92
N ILE A 44 5.27 -19.51 -1.27
CA ILE A 44 4.50 -18.74 -0.29
C ILE A 44 4.82 -19.25 1.11
N ALA A 45 5.31 -18.35 1.96
CA ALA A 45 5.47 -18.61 3.38
C ALA A 45 4.23 -18.12 4.11
N GLN A 46 3.38 -19.05 4.57
CA GLN A 46 2.14 -18.71 5.24
C GLN A 46 1.72 -19.78 6.24
N ARG A 47 1.22 -19.34 7.40
CA ARG A 47 0.62 -20.24 8.41
C ARG A 47 -0.67 -20.86 7.85
N ASN A 48 -0.97 -22.10 8.25
CA ASN A 48 -2.20 -22.78 7.84
C ASN A 48 -3.45 -21.94 8.15
N GLY A 49 -4.40 -21.93 7.21
CA GLY A 49 -5.63 -21.13 7.28
C GLY A 49 -6.01 -20.60 5.90
N LYS A 50 -7.04 -19.74 5.86
CA LYS A 50 -7.69 -19.29 4.61
C LYS A 50 -6.72 -18.74 3.56
N SER A 51 -5.73 -17.93 3.97
CA SER A 51 -4.75 -17.38 3.02
C SER A 51 -3.79 -18.43 2.47
N ALA A 52 -3.44 -19.46 3.26
CA ALA A 52 -2.64 -20.58 2.77
C ALA A 52 -3.44 -21.44 1.80
N ASP A 53 -4.71 -21.68 2.11
CA ASP A 53 -5.62 -22.41 1.21
C ASP A 53 -5.79 -21.66 -0.10
N LYS A 54 -6.00 -20.34 -0.04
CA LYS A 54 -6.06 -19.47 -1.22
C LYS A 54 -4.78 -19.49 -2.05
N ALA A 55 -3.61 -19.44 -1.40
CA ALA A 55 -2.33 -19.56 -2.11
C ALA A 55 -2.19 -20.91 -2.84
N ARG A 56 -2.66 -22.01 -2.25
CA ARG A 56 -2.68 -23.34 -2.90
C ARG A 56 -3.67 -23.38 -4.07
N GLU A 57 -4.86 -22.81 -3.90
CA GLU A 57 -5.86 -22.66 -4.98
C GLU A 57 -5.29 -21.85 -6.16
N ASP A 58 -4.53 -20.80 -5.87
CA ASP A 58 -3.85 -19.97 -6.87
C ASP A 58 -2.59 -20.66 -7.45
N GLY A 59 -2.30 -21.91 -7.05
CA GLY A 59 -1.27 -22.76 -7.66
C GLY A 59 0.13 -22.66 -7.05
N PHE A 60 0.27 -22.11 -5.85
CA PHE A 60 1.58 -21.99 -5.19
C PHE A 60 1.89 -23.14 -4.24
N THR A 61 3.19 -23.47 -4.14
CA THR A 61 3.71 -24.23 -3.00
C THR A 61 3.70 -23.35 -1.76
N VAL A 62 3.06 -23.85 -0.70
CA VAL A 62 2.98 -23.17 0.60
C VAL A 62 3.85 -23.89 1.62
N VAL A 63 4.78 -23.14 2.22
CA VAL A 63 5.74 -23.61 3.22
C VAL A 63 5.62 -22.80 4.52
N SER A 64 6.29 -23.27 5.58
CA SER A 64 6.42 -22.48 6.81
C SER A 64 7.35 -21.27 6.62
N VAL A 65 7.22 -20.25 7.48
CA VAL A 65 8.12 -19.08 7.43
C VAL A 65 9.57 -19.49 7.69
N ALA A 66 9.79 -20.38 8.65
CA ALA A 66 11.11 -20.94 8.96
C ALA A 66 11.73 -21.67 7.76
N GLU A 67 10.96 -22.52 7.08
CA GLU A 67 11.43 -23.24 5.88
C GLU A 67 11.78 -22.29 4.74
N ALA A 68 10.95 -21.28 4.50
CA ALA A 68 11.26 -20.24 3.52
C ALA A 68 12.54 -19.47 3.88
N ALA A 69 12.75 -19.11 5.16
CA ALA A 69 13.98 -18.46 5.60
C ALA A 69 15.22 -19.33 5.35
N GLN A 70 15.10 -20.66 5.49
CA GLN A 70 16.19 -21.62 5.23
C GLN A 70 16.46 -21.90 3.74
N THR A 71 15.50 -21.66 2.85
CA THR A 71 15.58 -22.16 1.46
C THR A 71 15.52 -21.07 0.40
N ALA A 72 14.89 -19.93 0.67
CA ALA A 72 14.76 -18.85 -0.30
C ALA A 72 15.99 -17.95 -0.36
N ASP A 73 16.25 -17.35 -1.52
CA ASP A 73 17.32 -16.36 -1.73
C ASP A 73 16.83 -14.94 -1.42
N ILE A 74 15.54 -14.68 -1.67
CA ILE A 74 14.88 -13.41 -1.36
C ILE A 74 13.67 -13.71 -0.48
N LEU A 75 13.59 -13.07 0.68
CA LEU A 75 12.42 -13.07 1.54
C LEU A 75 11.69 -11.73 1.40
N GLN A 76 10.59 -11.74 0.66
CA GLN A 76 9.68 -10.62 0.56
C GLN A 76 8.68 -10.66 1.74
N ILE A 77 8.83 -9.75 2.69
CA ILE A 77 8.01 -9.70 3.91
C ILE A 77 6.77 -8.82 3.65
N LEU A 78 5.60 -9.46 3.55
CA LEU A 78 4.29 -8.84 3.28
C LEU A 78 3.25 -9.20 4.35
N LEU A 79 3.72 -9.40 5.57
CA LEU A 79 2.89 -9.50 6.76
C LEU A 79 2.43 -8.11 7.21
N PRO A 80 1.34 -7.99 7.99
CA PRO A 80 0.97 -6.73 8.65
C PRO A 80 2.15 -6.18 9.45
N ASP A 81 2.40 -4.86 9.37
CA ASP A 81 3.59 -4.24 9.96
C ASP A 81 3.74 -4.51 11.46
N GLU A 82 2.63 -4.56 12.20
CA GLU A 82 2.61 -4.88 13.63
C GLU A 82 3.06 -6.30 13.96
N SER A 83 3.00 -7.22 12.98
CA SER A 83 3.33 -8.64 13.16
C SER A 83 4.74 -8.97 12.70
N GLN A 84 5.33 -8.16 11.81
CA GLN A 84 6.62 -8.44 11.17
C GLN A 84 7.74 -8.61 12.20
N ALA A 85 7.88 -7.73 13.19
CA ALA A 85 8.99 -7.78 14.15
C ALA A 85 9.03 -9.10 14.95
N ARG A 86 7.86 -9.58 15.41
CA ARG A 86 7.75 -10.85 16.13
C ARG A 86 8.11 -12.03 15.21
N VAL A 87 7.49 -12.10 14.03
CA VAL A 87 7.72 -13.20 13.08
C VAL A 87 9.17 -13.21 12.59
N TYR A 88 9.76 -12.03 12.35
CA TYR A 88 11.16 -11.89 12.01
C TYR A 88 12.03 -12.54 13.08
N LYS A 89 11.86 -12.15 14.34
CA LYS A 89 12.68 -12.65 15.46
C LYS A 89 12.51 -14.15 15.71
N GLU A 90 11.28 -14.65 15.60
CA GLU A 90 10.95 -16.04 15.96
C GLU A 90 11.18 -17.03 14.80
N GLU A 91 10.92 -16.61 13.56
CA GLU A 91 10.80 -17.53 12.42
C GLU A 91 11.71 -17.19 11.23
N ILE A 92 12.36 -16.02 11.20
CA ILE A 92 13.23 -15.61 10.08
C ILE A 92 14.69 -15.49 10.53
N GLU A 93 14.97 -14.61 11.48
CA GLU A 93 16.31 -14.28 11.98
C GLU A 93 17.16 -15.50 12.34
N PRO A 94 16.64 -16.53 13.04
CA PRO A 94 17.43 -17.71 13.40
C PRO A 94 17.94 -18.54 12.21
N TYR A 95 17.37 -18.33 11.02
CA TYR A 95 17.63 -19.14 9.82
C TYR A 95 18.29 -18.36 8.68
N LEU A 96 18.60 -17.08 8.90
CA LEU A 96 19.25 -16.26 7.88
C LEU A 96 20.68 -16.74 7.60
N ARG A 97 21.07 -16.67 6.33
CA ARG A 97 22.40 -17.00 5.82
C ARG A 97 22.93 -15.91 4.89
N SER A 98 24.25 -15.83 4.75
CA SER A 98 24.91 -14.87 3.85
C SER A 98 24.42 -15.01 2.41
N GLY A 99 24.31 -13.88 1.71
CA GLY A 99 23.86 -13.82 0.33
C GLY A 99 22.34 -13.80 0.13
N GLN A 100 21.57 -13.87 1.22
CA GLN A 100 20.12 -13.63 1.16
C GLN A 100 19.78 -12.14 1.12
N THR A 101 18.60 -11.85 0.58
CA THR A 101 17.99 -10.52 0.60
C THR A 101 16.72 -10.53 1.43
N LEU A 102 16.64 -9.63 2.42
CA LEU A 102 15.40 -9.25 3.08
C LEU A 102 14.76 -8.10 2.31
N MET A 103 13.54 -8.29 1.84
CA MET A 103 12.81 -7.29 1.07
C MET A 103 11.48 -6.93 1.72
N PHE A 104 11.13 -5.65 1.64
CA PHE A 104 9.90 -5.09 2.19
C PHE A 104 9.13 -4.31 1.13
N SER A 105 7.82 -4.11 1.33
CA SER A 105 7.03 -3.14 0.56
C SER A 105 6.62 -1.91 1.35
N HIS A 106 7.07 -1.80 2.61
CA HIS A 106 6.97 -0.62 3.42
C HIS A 106 8.14 -0.59 4.41
N GLY A 107 8.74 0.58 4.63
CA GLY A 107 9.95 0.74 5.41
C GLY A 107 9.75 0.75 6.93
N PHE A 108 8.51 0.74 7.43
CA PHE A 108 8.14 0.93 8.85
C PHE A 108 9.07 0.22 9.84
N ASN A 109 9.20 -1.11 9.70
CA ASN A 109 9.92 -1.93 10.68
C ASN A 109 11.44 -1.67 10.67
N ILE A 110 12.02 -1.33 9.52
CA ILE A 110 13.44 -0.99 9.40
C ILE A 110 13.68 0.45 9.86
N HIS A 111 12.87 1.39 9.39
CA HIS A 111 13.00 2.82 9.72
C HIS A 111 12.84 3.10 11.21
N PHE A 112 11.82 2.50 11.85
CA PHE A 112 11.59 2.63 13.29
C PHE A 112 12.32 1.57 14.13
N GLN A 113 13.30 0.87 13.55
CA GLN A 113 14.20 -0.07 14.24
C GLN A 113 13.51 -1.22 15.00
N GLN A 114 12.32 -1.63 14.56
CA GLN A 114 11.62 -2.79 15.10
C GLN A 114 12.25 -4.11 14.62
N ILE A 115 12.87 -4.08 13.44
CA ILE A 115 13.71 -5.14 12.88
C ILE A 115 15.12 -4.59 12.70
N LYS A 116 16.12 -5.35 13.16
CA LYS A 116 17.55 -5.03 12.99
C LYS A 116 18.22 -6.20 12.25
N PRO A 117 18.29 -6.14 10.92
CA PRO A 117 18.90 -7.20 10.13
C PRO A 117 20.38 -7.42 10.47
N PRO A 118 20.90 -8.66 10.36
CA PRO A 118 22.33 -8.90 10.48
C PRO A 118 23.09 -8.26 9.30
N THR A 119 24.37 -7.95 9.47
CA THR A 119 25.16 -7.20 8.46
C THR A 119 25.50 -8.00 7.20
N PHE A 120 25.22 -9.30 7.17
CA PHE A 120 25.60 -10.21 6.07
C PHE A 120 24.49 -10.46 5.02
N VAL A 121 23.32 -9.82 5.15
CA VAL A 121 22.20 -9.93 4.19
C VAL A 121 21.99 -8.61 3.46
N ASP A 122 21.39 -8.63 2.29
CA ASP A 122 20.89 -7.38 1.70
C ASP A 122 19.57 -6.97 2.36
N VAL A 123 19.31 -5.67 2.46
CA VAL A 123 18.06 -5.13 2.98
C VAL A 123 17.55 -4.08 2.02
N VAL A 124 16.48 -4.40 1.32
CA VAL A 124 15.94 -3.58 0.24
C VAL A 124 14.42 -3.44 0.33
N LEU A 125 13.88 -2.52 -0.44
CA LEU A 125 12.46 -2.25 -0.52
C LEU A 125 12.04 -2.12 -1.98
N ALA A 126 10.87 -2.66 -2.28
CA ALA A 126 10.09 -2.39 -3.47
C ALA A 126 8.63 -2.15 -3.04
N ALA A 127 8.21 -0.89 -3.05
CA ALA A 127 6.92 -0.42 -2.54
C ALA A 127 6.01 0.08 -3.68
N PRO A 128 5.08 -0.75 -4.19
CA PRO A 128 4.05 -0.30 -5.12
C PRO A 128 3.18 0.77 -4.47
N LYS A 129 2.98 1.90 -5.16
CA LYS A 129 2.18 3.02 -4.69
C LYS A 129 0.70 2.80 -5.05
N GLY A 130 0.13 1.75 -4.48
CA GLY A 130 -1.28 1.39 -4.65
C GLY A 130 -1.68 0.13 -3.88
N PRO A 131 -2.99 -0.06 -3.64
CA PRO A 131 -3.49 -1.25 -2.93
C PRO A 131 -3.24 -2.52 -3.76
N GLY A 132 -2.89 -3.62 -3.10
CA GLY A 132 -2.42 -4.83 -3.76
C GLY A 132 -3.40 -5.43 -4.78
N HIS A 133 -4.71 -5.39 -4.53
CA HIS A 133 -5.69 -5.83 -5.53
C HIS A 133 -5.62 -5.05 -6.85
N LEU A 134 -5.30 -3.75 -6.81
CA LEU A 134 -5.08 -2.95 -8.02
C LEU A 134 -3.71 -3.26 -8.64
N VAL A 135 -2.68 -3.52 -7.83
CA VAL A 135 -1.37 -4.00 -8.34
C VAL A 135 -1.53 -5.25 -9.20
N ARG A 136 -2.37 -6.21 -8.79
CA ARG A 136 -2.68 -7.39 -9.61
C ARG A 136 -3.49 -7.04 -10.86
N ARG A 137 -4.62 -6.34 -10.68
CA ARG A 137 -5.55 -6.03 -11.77
C ARG A 137 -4.90 -5.23 -12.90
N VAL A 138 -4.11 -4.22 -12.55
CA VAL A 138 -3.40 -3.37 -13.52
C VAL A 138 -2.32 -4.17 -14.24
N TYR A 139 -1.63 -5.09 -13.54
CA TYR A 139 -0.65 -6.00 -14.15
C TYR A 139 -1.27 -6.94 -15.19
N GLU A 140 -2.42 -7.54 -14.87
CA GLU A 140 -3.18 -8.41 -15.79
C GLU A 140 -3.68 -7.66 -17.02
N GLY A 141 -4.00 -6.37 -16.86
CA GLY A 141 -4.33 -5.46 -17.96
C GLY A 141 -3.13 -5.02 -18.82
N GLY A 142 -1.92 -5.53 -18.56
CA GLY A 142 -0.70 -5.20 -19.31
C GLY A 142 -0.02 -3.90 -18.88
N ALA A 143 -0.54 -3.21 -17.86
CA ALA A 143 0.05 -2.01 -17.29
C ALA A 143 0.79 -2.32 -15.97
N GLY A 144 1.17 -1.29 -15.21
CA GLY A 144 1.78 -1.42 -13.89
C GLY A 144 1.33 -0.32 -12.94
N VAL A 145 1.55 -0.52 -11.63
CA VAL A 145 1.43 0.53 -10.62
C VAL A 145 2.84 1.07 -10.36
N PRO A 146 3.06 2.40 -10.30
CA PRO A 146 4.36 2.96 -9.96
C PRO A 146 4.88 2.41 -8.63
N ALA A 147 6.21 2.27 -8.50
CA ALA A 147 6.81 1.82 -7.26
C ALA A 147 8.00 2.67 -6.85
N LEU A 148 8.29 2.64 -5.55
CA LEU A 148 9.54 3.13 -5.00
C LEU A 148 10.47 1.95 -4.72
N ILE A 149 11.77 2.15 -4.92
CA ILE A 149 12.80 1.23 -4.43
C ILE A 149 13.76 1.93 -3.47
N ALA A 150 14.26 1.19 -2.48
CA ALA A 150 15.28 1.70 -1.58
C ALA A 150 16.23 0.58 -1.15
N VAL A 151 17.46 0.97 -0.79
CA VAL A 151 18.47 0.08 -0.21
C VAL A 151 18.83 0.61 1.18
N ALA A 152 18.65 -0.22 2.21
CA ALA A 152 19.10 0.08 3.57
C ALA A 152 20.46 -0.58 3.86
N GLN A 153 20.71 -1.74 3.28
CA GLN A 153 21.97 -2.48 3.42
C GLN A 153 22.28 -3.23 2.13
N ASP A 154 23.52 -3.11 1.66
CA ASP A 154 24.05 -3.79 0.47
C ASP A 154 25.28 -4.62 0.87
N ALA A 155 25.03 -5.85 1.33
CA ALA A 155 26.06 -6.79 1.72
C ALA A 155 26.66 -7.53 0.51
N SER A 156 25.89 -7.67 -0.57
CA SER A 156 26.30 -8.37 -1.78
C SER A 156 26.99 -7.49 -2.82
N GLY A 157 26.77 -6.17 -2.78
CA GLY A 157 27.14 -5.23 -3.86
C GLY A 157 26.14 -5.22 -5.03
N HIS A 158 25.00 -5.91 -4.88
CA HIS A 158 23.96 -6.08 -5.90
C HIS A 158 22.54 -5.85 -5.38
N ALA A 159 22.39 -5.24 -4.20
CA ALA A 159 21.10 -5.03 -3.55
C ALA A 159 20.17 -4.16 -4.41
N ARG A 160 20.73 -3.09 -5.00
CA ARG A 160 19.98 -2.15 -5.83
C ARG A 160 19.42 -2.79 -7.09
N GLU A 161 20.23 -3.58 -7.80
CA GLU A 161 19.81 -4.29 -8.99
C GLU A 161 18.78 -5.37 -8.67
N THR A 162 18.90 -6.03 -7.51
CA THR A 162 17.90 -6.97 -7.01
C THR A 162 16.56 -6.28 -6.77
N ALA A 163 16.55 -5.09 -6.16
CA ALA A 163 15.34 -4.30 -5.96
C ALA A 163 14.68 -3.86 -7.28
N LEU A 164 15.47 -3.39 -8.25
CA LEU A 164 14.98 -3.05 -9.59
C LEU A 164 14.43 -4.26 -10.36
N ALA A 165 15.12 -5.41 -10.29
CA ALA A 165 14.68 -6.64 -10.94
C ALA A 165 13.35 -7.13 -10.34
N TYR A 166 13.20 -7.03 -9.02
CA TYR A 166 11.94 -7.34 -8.34
C TYR A 166 10.83 -6.37 -8.75
N ALA A 167 11.09 -5.06 -8.77
CA ALA A 167 10.13 -4.05 -9.21
C ALA A 167 9.66 -4.31 -10.66
N LYS A 168 10.57 -4.74 -11.55
CA LYS A 168 10.22 -5.20 -12.89
C LYS A 168 9.35 -6.45 -12.89
N GLY A 169 9.70 -7.45 -12.07
CA GLY A 169 8.95 -8.70 -11.95
C GLY A 169 7.52 -8.54 -11.41
N ILE A 170 7.24 -7.47 -10.66
CA ILE A 170 5.87 -7.13 -10.25
C ILE A 170 5.16 -6.18 -11.24
N GLY A 171 5.84 -5.79 -12.32
CA GLY A 171 5.36 -4.92 -13.41
C GLY A 171 5.46 -3.41 -13.15
N ALA A 172 6.06 -2.97 -12.06
CA ALA A 172 6.09 -1.55 -11.69
C ALA A 172 6.84 -0.68 -12.71
N THR A 173 7.87 -1.23 -13.36
CA THR A 173 8.66 -0.55 -14.40
C THR A 173 7.86 -0.22 -15.68
N ARG A 174 6.65 -0.76 -15.84
CA ARG A 174 5.73 -0.38 -16.92
C ARG A 174 5.15 1.02 -16.72
N ALA A 175 4.98 1.42 -15.45
CA ALA A 175 4.51 2.75 -15.07
C ALA A 175 5.65 3.69 -14.66
N GLY A 176 6.74 3.13 -14.12
CA GLY A 176 7.93 3.83 -13.69
C GLY A 176 8.26 3.57 -12.24
N VAL A 177 9.56 3.46 -11.96
CA VAL A 177 10.10 3.20 -10.63
C VAL A 177 11.02 4.35 -10.24
N LEU A 178 10.88 4.84 -9.01
CA LEU A 178 11.73 5.90 -8.46
C LEU A 178 12.58 5.36 -7.30
N GLU A 179 13.83 5.77 -7.24
CA GLU A 179 14.70 5.47 -6.11
C GLU A 179 14.45 6.46 -4.95
N THR A 180 14.41 5.92 -3.73
CA THR A 180 14.15 6.65 -2.49
C THR A 180 15.00 6.06 -1.35
N THR A 181 14.72 6.46 -0.11
CA THR A 181 15.28 5.87 1.10
C THR A 181 14.17 5.23 1.93
N PHE A 182 14.52 4.28 2.82
CA PHE A 182 13.55 3.74 3.78
C PHE A 182 12.89 4.82 4.64
N LYS A 183 13.62 5.91 4.96
CA LYS A 183 13.09 7.06 5.69
C LYS A 183 12.02 7.80 4.87
N GLU A 184 12.37 8.22 3.66
CA GLU A 184 11.46 8.99 2.80
C GLU A 184 10.23 8.16 2.43
N GLU A 185 10.41 6.89 2.07
CA GLU A 185 9.30 5.97 1.81
C GLU A 185 8.36 5.88 3.01
N THR A 186 8.89 5.57 4.20
CA THR A 186 8.07 5.37 5.40
C THR A 186 7.32 6.64 5.78
N GLU A 187 8.02 7.78 5.83
CA GLU A 187 7.42 9.03 6.29
C GLU A 187 6.36 9.56 5.31
N THR A 188 6.62 9.47 4.01
CA THR A 188 5.69 9.97 2.99
C THR A 188 4.49 9.07 2.78
N ASP A 189 4.68 7.74 2.87
CA ASP A 189 3.59 6.76 2.76
C ASP A 189 2.59 6.94 3.92
N LEU A 190 3.09 6.93 5.17
CA LEU A 190 2.30 7.17 6.38
C LEU A 190 1.59 8.53 6.35
N PHE A 191 2.26 9.57 5.85
CA PHE A 191 1.65 10.89 5.72
C PHE A 191 0.51 10.87 4.69
N GLY A 192 0.77 10.27 3.52
CA GLY A 192 -0.19 10.19 2.43
C GLY A 192 -1.48 9.51 2.86
N GLU A 193 -1.40 8.34 3.50
CA GLU A 193 -2.57 7.60 3.98
C GLU A 193 -3.33 8.35 5.09
N GLN A 194 -2.63 8.97 6.04
CA GLN A 194 -3.28 9.66 7.16
C GLN A 194 -3.92 10.98 6.74
N ALA A 195 -3.22 11.78 5.94
CA ALA A 195 -3.63 13.15 5.65
C ALA A 195 -4.50 13.30 4.38
N VAL A 196 -4.40 12.36 3.42
CA VAL A 196 -5.04 12.52 2.11
C VAL A 196 -5.78 11.25 1.68
N LEU A 197 -5.06 10.16 1.42
CA LEU A 197 -5.55 8.99 0.67
C LEU A 197 -6.57 8.15 1.43
N CYS A 198 -6.52 8.15 2.78
CA CYS A 198 -7.47 7.43 3.62
C CYS A 198 -8.15 8.39 4.60
N GLY A 199 -7.40 8.95 5.56
CA GLY A 199 -7.97 9.78 6.62
C GLY A 199 -8.63 11.05 6.09
N GLY A 200 -7.91 11.81 5.24
CA GLY A 200 -8.42 13.05 4.63
C GLY A 200 -9.67 12.83 3.78
N VAL A 201 -9.59 11.95 2.78
CA VAL A 201 -10.71 11.70 1.86
C VAL A 201 -11.93 11.13 2.57
N SER A 202 -11.76 10.15 3.47
CA SER A 202 -12.91 9.54 4.16
C SER A 202 -13.59 10.52 5.11
N ALA A 203 -12.83 11.38 5.78
CA ALA A 203 -13.40 12.42 6.63
C ALA A 203 -14.16 13.48 5.81
N LEU A 204 -13.61 13.93 4.68
CA LEU A 204 -14.26 14.91 3.80
C LEU A 204 -15.57 14.36 3.22
N VAL A 205 -15.56 13.10 2.77
CA VAL A 205 -16.75 12.42 2.23
C VAL A 205 -17.84 12.31 3.31
N LYS A 206 -17.50 11.88 4.53
CA LYS A 206 -18.47 11.79 5.64
C LYS A 206 -19.03 13.18 6.00
N ALA A 207 -18.17 14.18 6.15
CA ALA A 207 -18.60 15.53 6.51
C ALA A 207 -19.53 16.15 5.45
N GLY A 208 -19.24 15.95 4.16
CA GLY A 208 -20.12 16.39 3.07
C GLY A 208 -21.48 15.68 3.11
N PHE A 209 -21.46 14.35 3.26
CA PHE A 209 -22.67 13.55 3.37
C PHE A 209 -23.54 13.95 4.57
N GLU A 210 -22.95 14.06 5.76
CA GLU A 210 -23.62 14.48 7.00
C GLU A 210 -24.22 15.87 6.84
N THR A 211 -23.48 16.83 6.27
CA THR A 211 -23.97 18.20 6.04
C THR A 211 -25.24 18.22 5.18
N LEU A 212 -25.30 17.41 4.12
CA LEU A 212 -26.48 17.34 3.27
C LEU A 212 -27.65 16.62 3.95
N VAL A 213 -27.40 15.51 4.63
CA VAL A 213 -28.46 14.76 5.33
C VAL A 213 -29.05 15.58 6.47
N ASP A 214 -28.22 16.26 7.26
CA ASP A 214 -28.66 17.10 8.38
C ASP A 214 -29.47 18.33 7.90
N ALA A 215 -29.20 18.81 6.69
CA ALA A 215 -29.99 19.84 6.02
C ALA A 215 -31.33 19.34 5.46
N GLY A 216 -31.62 18.04 5.57
CA GLY A 216 -32.87 17.41 5.14
C GLY A 216 -32.88 16.91 3.69
N TYR A 217 -31.72 16.84 3.03
CA TYR A 217 -31.63 16.22 1.70
C TYR A 217 -31.68 14.68 1.79
N GLN A 218 -32.05 14.04 0.68
CA GLN A 218 -32.12 12.58 0.60
C GLN A 218 -30.72 11.96 0.78
N PRO A 219 -30.54 10.96 1.67
CA PRO A 219 -29.26 10.29 1.86
C PRO A 219 -28.68 9.68 0.59
N GLU A 220 -29.53 9.19 -0.32
CA GLU A 220 -29.11 8.60 -1.59
C GLU A 220 -28.46 9.65 -2.50
N ILE A 221 -29.06 10.85 -2.57
CA ILE A 221 -28.49 11.98 -3.31
C ILE A 221 -27.19 12.43 -2.67
N ALA A 222 -27.14 12.56 -1.34
CA ALA A 222 -25.91 12.89 -0.63
C ALA A 222 -24.79 11.87 -0.88
N PHE A 223 -25.11 10.58 -0.98
CA PHE A 223 -24.15 9.55 -1.34
C PHE A 223 -23.62 9.73 -2.77
N PHE A 224 -24.50 10.02 -3.73
CA PHE A 224 -24.07 10.26 -5.12
C PHE A 224 -23.10 11.44 -5.22
N GLU A 225 -23.48 12.58 -4.65
CA GLU A 225 -22.73 13.84 -4.71
C GLU A 225 -21.41 13.78 -3.93
N CYS A 226 -21.42 13.21 -2.72
CA CYS A 226 -20.26 13.29 -1.83
C CYS A 226 -19.34 12.07 -1.88
N CYS A 227 -19.78 10.93 -2.45
CA CYS A 227 -18.98 9.70 -2.46
C CYS A 227 -18.84 9.10 -3.86
N HIS A 228 -19.95 8.86 -4.57
CA HIS A 228 -19.92 8.16 -5.85
C HIS A 228 -19.17 8.96 -6.93
N GLU A 229 -19.52 10.23 -7.10
CA GLU A 229 -18.97 11.08 -8.16
C GLU A 229 -17.51 11.46 -7.93
N LEU A 230 -17.04 11.40 -6.67
CA LEU A 230 -15.63 11.62 -6.33
C LEU A 230 -14.69 10.71 -7.14
N LYS A 231 -15.12 9.47 -7.45
CA LYS A 231 -14.33 8.59 -8.31
C LYS A 231 -14.11 9.20 -9.70
N LEU A 232 -15.14 9.78 -10.31
CA LEU A 232 -15.07 10.35 -11.66
C LEU A 232 -14.15 11.57 -11.69
N ILE A 233 -14.23 12.43 -10.67
CA ILE A 233 -13.34 13.58 -10.51
C ILE A 233 -11.89 13.12 -10.34
N VAL A 234 -11.64 12.13 -9.48
CA VAL A 234 -10.28 11.59 -9.27
C VAL A 234 -9.74 10.89 -10.52
N ASP A 235 -10.58 10.21 -11.31
CA ASP A 235 -10.17 9.60 -12.58
C ASP A 235 -9.69 10.68 -13.57
N LEU A 236 -10.38 11.81 -13.68
CA LEU A 236 -9.92 12.94 -14.53
C LEU A 236 -8.59 13.53 -14.07
N ILE A 237 -8.41 13.69 -12.75
CA ILE A 237 -7.14 14.14 -12.16
C ILE A 237 -6.02 13.15 -12.46
N TYR A 238 -6.31 11.85 -12.37
CA TYR A 238 -5.35 10.80 -12.69
C TYR A 238 -4.94 10.82 -14.17
N GLU A 239 -5.88 11.07 -15.07
CA GLU A 239 -5.66 11.04 -16.52
C GLU A 239 -4.98 12.30 -17.09
N GLY A 240 -5.09 13.46 -16.43
CA GLY A 240 -4.55 14.72 -16.97
C GLY A 240 -4.34 15.84 -15.97
N GLY A 241 -4.30 15.53 -14.67
CA GLY A 241 -4.10 16.52 -13.62
C GLY A 241 -5.33 17.40 -13.35
N LEU A 242 -5.14 18.40 -12.49
CA LEU A 242 -6.19 19.35 -12.12
C LEU A 242 -6.70 20.13 -13.33
N GLU A 243 -5.83 20.44 -14.29
CA GLU A 243 -6.18 21.13 -15.54
C GLU A 243 -7.24 20.35 -16.32
N ARG A 244 -7.03 19.05 -16.58
CA ARG A 244 -8.03 18.23 -17.28
C ARG A 244 -9.34 18.13 -16.50
N MET A 245 -9.26 18.04 -15.17
CA MET A 245 -10.45 18.03 -14.32
C MET A 245 -11.24 19.34 -14.46
N HIS A 246 -10.57 20.49 -14.37
CA HIS A 246 -11.18 21.82 -14.56
C HIS A 246 -11.76 22.01 -15.96
N ASP A 247 -11.05 21.60 -17.01
CA ASP A 247 -11.53 21.66 -18.40
C ASP A 247 -12.76 20.77 -18.65
N SER A 248 -12.97 19.74 -17.84
CA SER A 248 -14.05 18.76 -18.02
C SER A 248 -15.32 19.12 -17.24
N ILE A 249 -15.21 19.91 -16.18
CA ILE A 249 -16.35 20.35 -15.37
C ILE A 249 -16.93 21.66 -15.93
N SER A 250 -18.14 22.03 -15.49
CA SER A 250 -18.73 23.32 -15.90
C SER A 250 -18.02 24.51 -15.24
N ASP A 251 -18.05 25.68 -15.89
CA ASP A 251 -17.55 26.96 -15.32
C ASP A 251 -18.12 27.25 -13.91
N THR A 252 -19.37 26.85 -13.65
CA THR A 252 -19.99 27.00 -12.31
C THR A 252 -19.28 26.16 -11.25
N ALA A 253 -18.91 24.93 -11.59
CA ALA A 253 -18.21 24.01 -10.70
C ALA A 253 -16.75 24.44 -10.49
N GLU A 254 -16.08 24.91 -11.55
CA GLU A 254 -14.71 25.44 -11.46
C GLU A 254 -14.66 26.71 -10.59
N TYR A 255 -15.58 27.66 -10.79
CA TYR A 255 -15.71 28.82 -9.90
C TYR A 255 -16.01 28.41 -8.45
N GLY A 256 -16.86 27.38 -8.28
CA GLY A 256 -17.15 26.76 -6.98
C GLY A 256 -15.90 26.21 -6.31
N ASP A 257 -15.06 25.46 -7.01
CA ASP A 257 -13.80 24.92 -6.51
C ASP A 257 -12.86 26.05 -6.04
N TYR A 258 -12.57 27.03 -6.91
CA TYR A 258 -11.67 28.13 -6.56
C TYR A 258 -12.12 28.95 -5.35
N THR A 259 -13.44 29.07 -5.13
CA THR A 259 -13.99 29.89 -4.04
C THR A 259 -14.32 29.12 -2.77
N ALA A 260 -14.62 27.82 -2.86
CA ALA A 260 -14.96 26.97 -1.72
C ALA A 260 -13.77 26.15 -1.21
N GLY A 261 -12.90 25.66 -2.09
CA GLY A 261 -11.74 24.84 -1.73
C GLY A 261 -10.88 25.43 -0.62
N PRO A 262 -10.45 26.72 -0.70
CA PRO A 262 -9.68 27.37 0.37
C PRO A 262 -10.41 27.52 1.71
N LYS A 263 -11.76 27.43 1.72
CA LYS A 263 -12.58 27.45 2.95
C LYS A 263 -12.63 26.09 3.64
N ILE A 264 -12.43 25.00 2.89
CA ILE A 264 -12.34 23.63 3.42
C ILE A 264 -10.88 23.31 3.80
N VAL A 265 -9.93 23.62 2.92
CA VAL A 265 -8.48 23.45 3.15
C VAL A 265 -7.87 24.76 3.64
N THR A 266 -8.15 25.08 4.91
CA THR A 266 -7.70 26.30 5.58
C THR A 266 -6.25 26.18 6.08
N ASP A 267 -5.72 27.27 6.64
CA ASP A 267 -4.44 27.24 7.37
C ASP A 267 -4.45 26.28 8.56
N GLU A 268 -5.61 26.02 9.17
CA GLU A 268 -5.76 25.03 10.25
C GLU A 268 -5.59 23.62 9.73
N THR A 269 -6.23 23.29 8.60
CA THR A 269 -6.04 22.00 7.91
C THR A 269 -4.57 21.78 7.56
N ARG A 270 -3.88 22.82 7.05
CA ARG A 270 -2.45 22.76 6.75
C ARG A 270 -1.59 22.60 8.01
N ARG A 271 -1.96 23.23 9.13
CA ARG A 271 -1.30 23.03 10.43
C ARG A 271 -1.48 21.60 10.94
N ALA A 272 -2.67 21.03 10.80
CA ALA A 272 -2.94 19.64 11.17
C ALA A 272 -2.08 18.67 10.34
N MET A 273 -2.00 18.85 9.02
CA MET A 273 -1.11 18.05 8.16
C MET A 273 0.36 18.12 8.61
N LYS A 274 0.87 19.32 8.95
CA LYS A 274 2.23 19.48 9.48
C LYS A 274 2.42 18.77 10.83
N ALA A 275 1.42 18.77 11.70
CA ALA A 275 1.47 18.07 12.97
C ALA A 275 1.50 16.54 12.77
N ILE A 276 0.66 16.00 11.87
CA ILE A 276 0.66 14.58 11.50
C ILE A 276 2.04 14.16 10.98
N LEU A 277 2.62 14.92 10.04
CA LEU A 277 3.95 14.65 9.52
C LEU A 277 5.00 14.66 10.64
N LYS A 278 4.92 15.62 11.57
CA LYS A 278 5.84 15.69 12.72
C LYS A 278 5.70 14.47 13.64
N ASP A 279 4.48 14.01 13.91
CA ASP A 279 4.25 12.83 14.76
C ASP A 279 4.78 11.55 14.10
N ILE A 280 4.72 11.46 12.76
CA ILE A 280 5.35 10.39 11.99
C ILE A 280 6.88 10.48 12.11
N GLN A 281 7.47 11.64 11.79
CA GLN A 281 8.93 11.85 11.79
C GLN A 281 9.59 11.67 13.16
N THR A 282 8.85 11.93 14.23
CA THR A 282 9.33 11.76 15.61
C THR A 282 9.01 10.39 16.20
N GLY A 283 8.38 9.49 15.42
CA GLY A 283 8.03 8.13 15.84
C GLY A 283 6.86 8.05 16.83
N VAL A 284 6.15 9.14 17.09
CA VAL A 284 4.97 9.17 17.96
C VAL A 284 3.87 8.28 17.40
N PHE A 285 3.59 8.40 16.09
CA PHE A 285 2.62 7.55 15.42
C PHE A 285 3.00 6.07 15.54
N ALA A 286 4.24 5.71 15.18
CA ALA A 286 4.73 4.34 15.22
C ALA A 286 4.61 3.73 16.62
N ARG A 287 5.05 4.45 17.67
CA ARG A 287 4.93 4.01 19.05
C ARG A 287 3.47 3.74 19.44
N ASN A 288 2.56 4.67 19.13
CA ASN A 288 1.16 4.53 19.47
C ASN A 288 0.52 3.34 18.76
N TRP A 289 0.83 3.14 17.47
CA TRP A 289 0.31 2.01 16.70
C TRP A 289 0.82 0.66 17.21
N ILE A 290 2.10 0.57 17.55
CA ILE A 290 2.69 -0.65 18.14
C ILE A 290 2.02 -0.99 19.48
N LEU A 291 1.87 0.01 20.37
CA LEU A 291 1.24 -0.19 21.68
C LEU A 291 -0.23 -0.58 21.57
N GLU A 292 -0.98 0.02 20.64
CA GLU A 292 -2.37 -0.34 20.37
C GLU A 292 -2.49 -1.81 19.95
N ASN A 293 -1.57 -2.31 19.11
CA ASN A 293 -1.56 -3.72 18.71
C ASN A 293 -1.18 -4.66 19.85
N GLN A 294 -0.21 -4.28 20.68
CA GLN A 294 0.16 -5.05 21.88
C GLN A 294 -0.99 -5.11 22.91
N ALA A 295 -1.80 -4.06 22.99
CA ALA A 295 -2.99 -3.99 23.86
C ALA A 295 -4.20 -4.78 23.32
N GLY A 296 -4.10 -5.42 22.16
CA GLY A 296 -5.20 -6.17 21.55
C GLY A 296 -6.16 -5.32 20.71
N ARG A 297 -5.74 -4.12 20.29
CA ARG A 297 -6.46 -3.22 19.35
C ARG A 297 -7.85 -2.74 19.82
N PRO A 298 -8.07 -2.37 21.10
CA PRO A 298 -9.40 -1.98 21.57
C PRO A 298 -9.90 -0.68 20.92
N SER A 299 -9.06 0.35 20.82
CA SER A 299 -9.40 1.64 20.22
C SER A 299 -9.66 1.49 18.72
N PHE A 300 -8.75 0.79 18.03
CA PHE A 300 -8.88 0.53 16.60
C PHE A 300 -10.13 -0.29 16.26
N SER A 301 -10.46 -1.29 17.07
CA SER A 301 -11.68 -2.10 16.87
C SER A 301 -12.95 -1.28 17.09
N ALA A 302 -12.95 -0.39 18.08
CA ALA A 302 -14.06 0.53 18.31
C ALA A 302 -14.24 1.53 17.15
N MET A 303 -13.15 2.12 16.66
CA MET A 303 -13.17 3.03 15.49
C MET A 303 -13.76 2.34 14.26
N ARG A 304 -13.32 1.10 13.95
CA ARG A 304 -13.86 0.32 12.82
C ARG A 304 -15.34 0.02 12.97
N ARG A 305 -15.80 -0.29 14.18
CA ARG A 305 -17.22 -0.56 14.43
C ARG A 305 -18.07 0.69 14.21
N ILE A 306 -17.65 1.83 14.77
CA ILE A 306 -18.34 3.12 14.61
C ILE A 306 -18.41 3.50 13.13
N ASP A 307 -17.29 3.38 12.40
CA ASP A 307 -17.26 3.70 10.98
C ASP A 307 -18.16 2.77 10.14
N ALA A 308 -18.23 1.48 10.47
CA ALA A 308 -19.10 0.53 9.78
C ALA A 308 -20.60 0.76 10.05
N GLU A 309 -20.93 1.41 11.18
CA GLU A 309 -22.31 1.74 11.56
C GLU A 309 -22.78 3.06 10.92
N HIS A 310 -21.87 3.87 10.36
CA HIS A 310 -22.17 5.16 9.78
C HIS A 310 -23.23 5.07 8.65
N PRO A 311 -24.24 5.97 8.59
CA PRO A 311 -25.33 5.88 7.60
C PRO A 311 -24.87 5.83 6.14
N LEU A 312 -23.77 6.53 5.80
CA LEU A 312 -23.13 6.47 4.48
C LEU A 312 -22.84 5.04 4.02
N GLU A 313 -22.40 4.14 4.91
CA GLU A 313 -22.10 2.76 4.56
C GLU A 313 -23.36 1.94 4.26
N GLN A 314 -24.44 2.20 5.00
CA GLN A 314 -25.72 1.52 4.81
C GLN A 314 -26.32 1.89 3.45
N VAL A 315 -26.45 3.20 3.19
CA VAL A 315 -26.97 3.74 1.93
C VAL A 315 -26.08 3.32 0.76
N GLY A 316 -24.77 3.47 0.90
CA GLY A 316 -23.81 3.11 -0.14
C GLY A 316 -23.82 1.62 -0.49
N LYS A 317 -24.04 0.73 0.48
CA LYS A 317 -24.14 -0.71 0.24
C LYS A 317 -25.38 -1.05 -0.61
N GLU A 318 -26.51 -0.44 -0.32
CA GLU A 318 -27.74 -0.63 -1.10
C GLU A 318 -27.57 -0.13 -2.54
N LEU A 319 -27.12 1.12 -2.69
CA LEU A 319 -26.96 1.75 -4.00
C LEU A 319 -25.94 1.03 -4.87
N ARG A 320 -24.77 0.67 -4.33
CA ARG A 320 -23.76 -0.12 -5.08
C ARG A 320 -24.30 -1.50 -5.48
N GLY A 321 -25.19 -2.10 -4.68
CA GLY A 321 -25.85 -3.36 -4.99
C GLY A 321 -26.78 -3.30 -6.21
N MET A 322 -27.24 -2.10 -6.58
CA MET A 322 -28.10 -1.85 -7.75
C MET A 322 -27.33 -1.46 -9.01
N MET A 323 -26.04 -1.12 -8.89
CA MET A 323 -25.19 -0.69 -10.00
C MET A 323 -24.52 -1.88 -10.68
N SER A 324 -25.06 -2.33 -11.81
CA SER A 324 -24.57 -3.52 -12.54
C SER A 324 -23.11 -3.46 -13.00
N PHE A 325 -22.57 -2.26 -13.17
CA PHE A 325 -21.19 -2.02 -13.62
C PHE A 325 -20.16 -2.05 -12.48
N ILE A 326 -20.59 -2.01 -11.21
CA ILE A 326 -19.69 -2.20 -10.08
C ILE A 326 -19.57 -3.71 -9.86
N ALA A 327 -18.50 -4.29 -10.39
CA ALA A 327 -18.21 -5.71 -10.27
C ALA A 327 -18.23 -6.17 -8.80
N LYS A 328 -18.87 -7.31 -8.53
CA LYS A 328 -18.82 -8.00 -7.23
C LYS A 328 -17.47 -8.65 -7.00
#